data_AF-A0A951S942-F1
#
_entry.id   AF-A0A951S942-F1
#
_cell.length_a   1.000
_cell.length_b   1.000
_cell.length_c   1.000
_cell.angle_alpha   90.00
_cell.angle_beta   90.00
_cell.angle_gamma   90.00
#
_symmetry.space_group_name_H-M   'P 1'
#
loop_
_entity.id
_entity.type
_entity.pdbx_description
1 polymer ?
#
loop_
_entity_poly.entity_id
_entity_poly.type
_entity_poly.pdbx_seq_one_letter_code
_entity_poly.pdbx_strand_id
1 'polypeptide(L)'
;MNTLLYTSCLGLICMVAEILNLRKILVPIIVVGLAAIFFINIHDWGTNPIASIGGIHLDHMVRIDNFSIAFSSLAIGISILLFILSANYYANDQDHISDYL
;
A
#
# COMPACT_ATOMS: atom_id res chain seq x y z
N MET A 1 6.35 8.12 -9.75
CA MET A 1 6.03 7.49 -8.45
C MET A 1 6.02 5.98 -8.62
N ASN A 2 6.94 5.30 -7.95
CA ASN A 2 6.86 3.84 -7.81
C ASN A 2 5.83 3.43 -6.74
N THR A 3 5.21 4.39 -6.05
CA THR A 3 4.25 4.15 -4.97
C THR A 3 3.09 3.26 -5.41
N LEU A 4 2.50 3.50 -6.59
CA LEU A 4 1.43 2.67 -7.14
C LEU A 4 1.90 1.23 -7.38
N LEU A 5 3.10 1.07 -7.94
CA LEU A 5 3.71 -0.24 -8.16
C LEU A 5 3.95 -0.97 -6.83
N TYR A 6 4.45 -0.26 -5.81
CA TYR A 6 4.70 -0.83 -4.50
C TYR A 6 3.41 -1.21 -3.77
N THR A 7 2.34 -0.40 -3.86
CA THR A 7 1.04 -0.76 -3.29
C THR A 7 0.43 -1.98 -3.97
N SER A 8 0.52 -2.08 -5.30
CA SER A 8 0.02 -3.25 -6.03
C SER A 8 0.83 -4.51 -5.73
N CYS A 9 2.15 -4.38 -5.59
CA CYS A 9 3.02 -5.49 -5.20
C CYS A 9 2.72 -5.95 -3.77
N LEU A 10 2.47 -5.02 -2.84
CA LEU A 10 2.09 -5.35 -1.47
C LEU A 10 0.76 -6.14 -1.41
N GLY A 11 -0.24 -5.75 -2.22
CA GLY A 11 -1.49 -6.51 -2.34
C GLY A 11 -1.29 -7.92 -2.88
N LEU A 12 -0.43 -8.10 -3.90
CA LEU A 12 -0.07 -9.43 -4.40
C LEU A 12 0.62 -10.29 -3.33
N ILE A 13 1.54 -9.71 -2.56
CA ILE A 13 2.22 -10.39 -1.46
C ILE A 13 1.22 -10.79 -0.38
N CYS A 14 0.23 -9.95 -0.08
CA CYS A 14 -0.84 -10.24 0.86
C CYS A 14 -1.64 -11.48 0.44
N MET A 15 -2.06 -11.54 -0.83
CA MET A 15 -2.76 -12.69 -1.39
C MET A 15 -1.93 -13.99 -1.32
N VAL A 16 -0.62 -13.92 -1.58
CA VAL A 16 0.26 -15.09 -1.47
C VAL A 16 0.44 -15.53 -0.01
N ALA A 17 0.57 -14.58 0.93
CA ALA A 17 0.72 -14.87 2.34
C ALA A 17 -0.54 -15.54 2.96
N GLU A 18 -1.73 -15.22 2.44
CA GLU A 18 -2.99 -15.91 2.71
C GLU A 18 -2.93 -17.40 2.33
N ILE A 19 -2.53 -17.69 1.08
CA ILE A 19 -2.43 -19.05 0.53
C ILE A 19 -1.49 -19.93 1.38
N LEU A 20 -0.46 -19.32 1.97
CA LEU A 20 0.51 -19.98 2.85
C LEU A 20 0.04 -20.08 4.32
N ASN A 21 -1.17 -19.61 4.66
CA ASN A 21 -1.75 -19.57 6.01
C ASN A 21 -0.95 -18.73 7.04
N LEU A 22 -0.22 -17.69 6.63
CA LEU A 22 0.51 -16.79 7.56
C LEU A 22 -0.38 -15.71 8.20
N ARG A 23 -1.66 -16.02 8.45
CA ARG A 23 -2.71 -15.07 8.84
C ARG A 23 -2.38 -14.23 10.07
N LYS A 24 -1.68 -14.83 11.05
CA LYS A 24 -1.26 -14.16 12.29
C LYS A 24 -0.16 -13.10 12.07
N ILE A 25 0.62 -13.23 10.99
CA ILE A 25 1.71 -12.33 10.61
C ILE A 25 1.28 -11.38 9.48
N LEU A 26 0.15 -11.65 8.82
CA LEU A 26 -0.38 -10.86 7.73
C LEU A 26 -0.54 -9.39 8.17
N VAL A 27 -1.40 -9.10 9.13
CA VAL A 27 -1.69 -7.72 9.58
C VAL A 27 -0.42 -6.89 9.88
N PRO A 28 0.57 -7.35 10.68
CA PRO A 28 1.79 -6.58 10.89
C PRO A 28 2.63 -6.42 9.62
N ILE A 29 2.62 -7.38 8.68
CA ILE A 29 3.36 -7.24 7.41
C ILE A 29 2.80 -6.11 6.55
N ILE A 30 1.46 -5.97 6.51
CA ILE A 30 0.81 -4.91 5.74
C ILE A 30 1.08 -3.55 6.38
N VAL A 31 0.97 -3.45 7.71
CA VAL A 31 1.24 -2.19 8.42
C VAL A 31 2.68 -1.73 8.17
N VAL A 32 3.65 -2.66 8.23
CA VAL A 32 5.07 -2.35 7.92
C VAL A 32 5.24 -2.01 6.44
N GLY A 33 4.60 -2.73 5.53
CA GLY A 33 4.64 -2.48 4.09
C GLY A 33 4.08 -1.11 3.73
N LEU A 34 2.90 -0.76 4.24
CA LEU A 34 2.27 0.54 4.05
C LEU A 34 3.10 1.66 4.66
N ALA A 35 3.70 1.46 5.84
CA ALA A 35 4.62 2.43 6.42
C ALA A 35 5.83 2.68 5.52
N ALA A 36 6.45 1.63 4.97
CA ALA A 36 7.56 1.77 4.02
C ALA A 36 7.13 2.55 2.76
N ILE A 37 5.96 2.24 2.21
CA ILE A 37 5.40 2.94 1.04
C ILE A 37 5.12 4.41 1.36
N PHE A 38 4.65 4.73 2.57
CA PHE A 38 4.44 6.11 3.04
C PHE A 38 5.75 6.90 3.05
N PHE A 39 6.84 6.33 3.59
CA PHE A 39 8.16 6.97 3.57
C PHE A 39 8.65 7.21 2.14
N ILE A 40 8.50 6.23 1.26
CA ILE A 40 8.88 6.37 -0.16
C ILE A 40 8.06 7.47 -0.84
N ASN A 41 6.76 7.54 -0.56
CA ASN A 41 5.87 8.55 -1.14
C ASN A 41 6.26 9.98 -0.72
N ILE A 42 6.63 10.19 0.55
CA ILE A 42 7.11 11.51 1.03
C ILE A 42 8.47 11.86 0.42
N HIS A 43 9.33 10.87 0.19
CA HIS A 43 10.62 11.11 -0.47
C HIS A 43 10.48 11.58 -1.93
N ASP A 44 9.38 11.22 -2.59
CA ASP A 44 9.04 11.72 -3.94
C ASP A 44 8.55 13.19 -3.94
N TRP A 45 8.44 13.84 -2.76
CA TRP A 45 8.01 15.22 -2.66
C TRP A 45 8.98 16.18 -3.35
N GLY A 46 8.47 16.98 -4.30
CA GLY A 46 9.27 17.97 -5.04
C GLY A 46 10.15 17.40 -6.16
N THR A 47 10.22 16.09 -6.36
CA THR A 47 10.97 15.47 -7.47
C THR A 47 10.13 15.32 -8.75
N ASN A 48 8.81 15.57 -8.68
CA ASN A 48 7.83 15.40 -9.78
C ASN A 48 8.14 14.18 -10.68
N PRO A 49 8.20 12.97 -10.10
CA PRO A 49 8.66 11.81 -10.84
C PRO A 49 7.61 11.34 -11.85
N ILE A 50 8.02 11.16 -13.10
CA ILE A 50 7.23 10.53 -14.16
C ILE A 50 6.79 9.14 -13.71
N ALA A 51 5.51 8.81 -13.92
CA ALA A 51 5.01 7.47 -13.71
C ALA A 51 5.48 6.58 -14.86
N SER A 52 6.38 5.62 -14.60
CA SER A 52 6.82 4.66 -15.63
C SER A 52 6.69 3.22 -15.14
N ILE A 53 6.16 2.33 -15.99
CA ILE A 53 6.13 0.89 -15.75
C ILE A 53 6.80 0.21 -16.95
N GLY A 54 7.90 -0.50 -16.72
CA GLY A 54 8.60 -1.25 -17.78
C GLY A 54 9.09 -0.39 -18.96
N GLY A 55 9.40 0.90 -18.73
CA GLY A 55 9.82 1.85 -19.76
C GLY A 55 8.67 2.59 -20.47
N ILE A 56 7.41 2.25 -20.17
CA ILE A 56 6.22 2.95 -20.68
C ILE A 56 5.93 4.15 -19.79
N HIS A 57 5.91 5.35 -20.37
CA HIS A 57 5.59 6.59 -19.67
C HIS A 57 4.07 6.75 -19.58
N LEU A 58 3.54 6.84 -18.36
CA LEU A 58 2.11 6.93 -18.05
C LEU A 58 1.66 8.38 -17.82
N ASP A 59 2.45 9.36 -18.23
CA ASP A 59 2.22 10.78 -17.93
C ASP A 59 0.86 11.30 -18.43
N HIS A 60 0.33 10.71 -19.50
CA HIS A 60 -1.00 11.03 -20.03
C HIS A 60 -2.16 10.34 -19.29
N MET A 61 -1.87 9.35 -18.43
CA MET A 61 -2.86 8.59 -17.67
C MET A 61 -2.86 8.98 -16.20
N VAL A 62 -1.67 9.25 -15.64
CA VAL A 62 -1.47 9.56 -14.23
C VAL A 62 -0.52 10.74 -14.13
N ARG A 63 -1.05 11.89 -13.71
CA ARG A 63 -0.25 13.08 -13.42
C ARG A 63 0.19 13.06 -11.96
N ILE A 64 1.49 13.22 -11.73
CA ILE A 64 2.08 13.27 -10.39
C ILE A 64 2.50 14.70 -10.10
N ASP A 65 1.92 15.27 -9.06
CA ASP A 65 2.30 16.56 -8.49
C ASP A 65 2.32 16.50 -6.97
N ASN A 66 2.82 17.57 -6.34
CA ASN A 66 2.89 17.66 -4.87
C ASN A 66 1.52 17.49 -4.20
N PHE A 67 0.42 17.87 -4.86
CA PHE A 67 -0.93 17.65 -4.35
C PHE A 67 -1.29 16.16 -4.34
N SER A 68 -1.00 15.46 -5.43
CA SER A 68 -1.22 14.01 -5.55
C SER A 68 -0.39 13.24 -4.53
N ILE A 69 0.85 13.66 -4.28
CA ILE A 69 1.71 13.08 -3.22
C ILE A 69 1.09 13.32 -1.83
N ALA A 70 0.67 14.55 -1.51
CA ALA A 70 0.00 14.86 -0.25
C ALA A 70 -1.26 14.01 -0.05
N PHE A 71 -2.10 13.92 -1.08
CA PHE A 71 -3.34 13.14 -1.04
C PHE A 71 -3.08 11.64 -0.86
N SER A 72 -2.15 11.06 -1.62
CA SER A 72 -1.77 9.65 -1.48
C SER A 72 -1.16 9.34 -0.11
N SER A 73 -0.34 10.24 0.44
CA SER A 73 0.22 10.07 1.79
C SER A 73 -0.89 10.01 2.85
N LEU A 74 -1.91 10.88 2.73
CA LEU A 74 -3.05 10.91 3.64
C LEU A 74 -3.90 9.63 3.49
N ALA A 75 -4.15 9.19 2.26
CA ALA A 75 -4.84 7.93 1.99
C ALA A 75 -4.11 6.72 2.62
N ILE A 76 -2.80 6.61 2.43
CA ILE A 76 -1.99 5.53 3.03
C ILE A 76 -2.02 5.61 4.56
N GLY A 77 -1.94 6.83 5.13
CA GLY A 77 -2.04 7.03 6.57
C GLY A 77 -3.39 6.57 7.15
N ILE A 78 -4.50 6.87 6.46
CA ILE A 78 -5.82 6.37 6.84
C ILE A 78 -5.88 4.84 6.72
N SER A 79 -5.36 4.26 5.64
CA SER A 79 -5.33 2.80 5.47
C SER A 79 -4.57 2.11 6.62
N ILE A 80 -3.42 2.64 7.05
CA ILE A 80 -2.68 2.12 8.20
C ILE A 80 -3.55 2.13 9.47
N LEU A 81 -4.26 3.23 9.73
CA LEU A 81 -5.13 3.36 10.90
C LEU A 81 -6.28 2.34 10.84
N LEU A 82 -6.91 2.17 9.67
CA LEU A 82 -7.95 1.17 9.47
C LEU A 82 -7.43 -0.25 9.72
N PHE A 83 -6.24 -0.59 9.21
CA PHE A 83 -5.66 -1.92 9.45
C PHE A 83 -5.34 -2.15 10.91
N ILE A 84 -4.78 -1.16 11.62
CA ILE A 84 -4.52 -1.26 13.07
C ILE A 84 -5.82 -1.46 13.86
N LEU A 85 -6.89 -0.71 13.54
CA LEU A 85 -8.18 -0.86 14.20
C LEU A 85 -8.80 -2.23 13.91
N SER A 86 -8.68 -2.70 12.67
CA SER A 86 -9.18 -4.00 12.23
C SER A 86 -8.39 -5.18 12.80
N ALA A 87 -7.13 -4.96 13.23
CA ALA A 87 -6.25 -6.01 13.73
C ALA A 87 -6.86 -6.79 14.91
N ASN A 88 -7.59 -6.09 15.79
CA ASN A 88 -8.26 -6.71 16.94
C ASN A 88 -9.59 -7.38 16.53
N TYR A 89 -10.23 -6.89 15.46
CA TYR A 89 -11.44 -7.49 14.90
C TYR A 89 -11.14 -8.84 14.23
N TYR A 90 -10.09 -8.90 13.40
CA TYR A 90 -9.63 -10.13 12.74
C TYR A 90 -8.94 -11.14 13.68
N ALA A 91 -8.66 -10.77 14.93
CA ALA A 91 -8.02 -11.67 15.89
C ALA A 91 -8.94 -12.78 16.42
N ASN A 92 -10.27 -12.58 16.37
CA ASN A 92 -11.23 -13.48 17.03
C ASN A 92 -12.07 -14.31 16.06
N ASP A 93 -12.40 -13.82 14.86
CA ASP A 93 -13.16 -14.58 13.87
C ASP A 93 -12.90 -14.00 12.46
N GLN A 94 -12.43 -14.85 11.53
CA GLN A 94 -12.77 -14.89 10.09
C GLN A 94 -11.75 -15.71 9.28
N ASP A 95 -12.25 -16.65 8.49
CA ASP A 95 -11.53 -17.21 7.34
C ASP A 95 -11.57 -16.19 6.18
N HIS A 96 -10.50 -16.09 5.37
CA HIS A 96 -10.36 -15.19 4.20
C HIS A 96 -10.07 -13.71 4.56
N ILE A 97 -9.00 -13.43 5.32
CA ILE A 97 -8.67 -12.07 5.78
C ILE A 97 -8.12 -11.21 4.62
N SER A 98 -7.47 -11.81 3.63
CA SER A 98 -6.92 -11.11 2.45
C SER A 98 -7.97 -10.44 1.59
N ASP A 99 -9.21 -10.94 1.56
CA ASP A 99 -10.26 -10.35 0.72
C ASP A 99 -10.63 -8.93 1.17
N TYR A 100 -10.37 -8.62 2.45
CA TYR A 100 -10.60 -7.32 3.04
C TYR A 100 -9.38 -6.39 2.96
N LEU A 101 -8.29 -6.84 2.32
CA LEU A 101 -6.94 -6.32 2.54
C LEU A 101 -6.22 -5.90 1.26
#